data_AF-G7GAL7-F1
#
_entry.id   AF-G7GAL7-F1
#
_cell.length_a   1.000
_cell.length_b   1.000
_cell.length_c   1.000
_cell.angle_alpha   90.00
_cell.angle_beta   90.00
_cell.angle_gamma   90.00
#
_symmetry.space_group_name_H-M   'P 1'
#
loop_
_entity.id
_entity.type
_entity.pdbx_description
1 polymer ?
#
loop_
_entity_poly.entity_id
_entity_poly.type
_entity_poly.pdbx_seq_one_letter_code
_entity_poly.pdbx_strand_id
1 'polypeptide(L)'
;MRKRLPIFMIGFCLIINMQNTFASPAQLKSVKELITLSDLENVLNASLEEMQPALDKQAENILLNILGKNELTTTQEHLAVLELSQLLKQTSSKVFARPETLQNIEKIYAETLTEEEIQAYLKFLRTPEGKSINKKNLKISTDVFQYMNSLSEQTLNDPEQSAELKEQFLTIIKPLIQIN
;
A
#
# COMPACT_ATOMS: atom_id res chain seq x y z
N MET A 1 -62.77 -52.53 -31.21
CA MET A 1 -61.31 -52.80 -31.27
C MET A 1 -60.58 -51.77 -30.42
N ARG A 2 -59.88 -52.24 -29.38
CA ARG A 2 -59.12 -51.44 -28.41
C ARG A 2 -57.71 -51.23 -28.96
N LYS A 3 -57.26 -49.99 -29.14
CA LYS A 3 -55.84 -49.67 -29.43
C LYS A 3 -55.32 -48.68 -28.40
N ARG A 4 -54.11 -48.99 -27.94
CA ARG A 4 -53.39 -48.42 -26.80
C ARG A 4 -52.72 -47.08 -27.16
N LEU A 5 -52.50 -46.28 -26.12
CA LEU A 5 -51.76 -45.02 -25.97
C LEU A 5 -50.35 -45.05 -26.61
N PRO A 6 -49.71 -43.88 -26.86
CA PRO A 6 -48.83 -43.35 -25.81
C PRO A 6 -48.83 -41.82 -25.63
N ILE A 7 -48.53 -41.46 -24.38
CA ILE A 7 -48.22 -40.15 -23.81
C ILE A 7 -46.92 -39.61 -24.43
N PHE A 8 -46.94 -38.37 -24.94
CA PHE A 8 -45.72 -37.59 -25.14
C PHE A 8 -45.69 -36.44 -24.13
N MET A 9 -44.94 -36.68 -23.05
CA MET A 9 -44.38 -35.68 -22.15
C MET A 9 -43.38 -34.82 -22.94
N ILE A 10 -43.68 -33.54 -23.16
CA ILE A 10 -42.67 -32.55 -23.55
C ILE A 10 -42.45 -31.67 -22.32
N GLY A 11 -41.54 -32.12 -21.45
CA GLY A 11 -40.94 -31.29 -20.42
C GLY A 11 -39.96 -30.33 -21.08
N PHE A 12 -40.28 -29.05 -21.07
CA PHE A 12 -39.39 -27.98 -21.51
C PHE A 12 -38.37 -27.71 -20.39
N CYS A 13 -37.27 -28.47 -20.36
CA CYS A 13 -36.12 -28.14 -19.52
C CYS A 13 -35.41 -26.90 -20.11
N LEU A 14 -35.73 -25.72 -19.59
CA LEU A 14 -34.87 -24.53 -19.68
C LEU A 14 -33.59 -24.83 -18.91
N ILE A 15 -32.58 -25.39 -19.58
CA ILE A 15 -31.20 -25.40 -19.07
C ILE A 15 -30.69 -23.97 -19.19
N ILE A 16 -30.89 -23.21 -18.12
CA ILE A 16 -30.18 -21.94 -17.92
C ILE A 16 -28.70 -22.35 -17.81
N ASN A 17 -27.93 -22.07 -18.86
CA ASN A 17 -26.47 -22.11 -18.78
C ASN A 17 -26.06 -21.02 -17.79
N MET A 18 -26.00 -21.35 -16.50
CA MET A 18 -25.21 -20.59 -15.55
C MET A 18 -23.76 -20.79 -15.97
N GLN A 19 -23.27 -19.93 -16.87
CA GLN A 19 -21.85 -19.71 -17.03
C GLN A 19 -21.38 -19.09 -15.72
N ASN A 20 -21.04 -19.93 -14.75
CA ASN A 20 -20.17 -19.50 -13.67
C ASN A 20 -18.83 -19.17 -14.33
N THR A 21 -18.68 -17.92 -14.76
CA THR A 21 -17.39 -17.37 -15.18
C THR A 21 -16.54 -17.30 -13.92
N PHE A 22 -15.93 -18.43 -13.57
CA PHE A 22 -14.80 -18.42 -12.66
C PHE A 22 -13.70 -17.67 -13.38
N ALA A 23 -13.50 -16.43 -12.97
CA ALA A 23 -12.43 -15.58 -13.46
C ALA A 23 -11.09 -16.32 -13.28
N SER A 24 -10.27 -16.30 -14.32
CA SER A 24 -9.04 -17.10 -14.34
C SER A 24 -8.02 -16.50 -13.38
N PRO A 25 -7.18 -17.32 -12.71
CA PRO A 25 -6.07 -16.79 -11.95
C PRO A 25 -5.17 -15.91 -12.83
N ALA A 26 -4.68 -14.81 -12.27
CA ALA A 26 -3.76 -13.91 -12.95
C ALA A 26 -2.51 -14.64 -13.46
N GLN A 27 -2.13 -14.34 -14.70
CA GLN A 27 -0.90 -14.84 -15.30
C GLN A 27 0.27 -13.94 -14.91
N LEU A 28 1.39 -14.55 -14.51
CA LEU A 28 2.60 -13.82 -14.13
C LEU A 28 3.06 -12.82 -15.20
N LYS A 29 2.90 -13.16 -16.48
CA LYS A 29 3.25 -12.27 -17.60
C LYS A 29 2.40 -10.99 -17.58
N SER A 30 1.09 -11.13 -17.42
CA SER A 30 0.13 -10.03 -17.39
C SER A 30 0.35 -9.14 -16.16
N VAL A 31 0.65 -9.73 -15.01
CA VAL A 31 1.02 -9.01 -13.77
C VAL A 31 2.27 -8.15 -13.98
N LYS A 32 3.33 -8.72 -14.56
CA LYS A 32 4.58 -7.98 -14.82
C LYS A 32 4.37 -6.83 -15.79
N GLU A 33 3.58 -7.05 -16.84
CA GLU A 33 3.21 -5.98 -17.77
C GLU A 33 2.43 -4.88 -17.05
N LEU A 34 1.50 -5.25 -16.15
CA LEU A 34 0.68 -4.31 -15.40
C LEU A 34 1.55 -3.42 -14.51
N ILE A 35 2.42 -4.01 -13.71
CA ILE A 35 3.37 -3.28 -12.82
C ILE A 35 4.27 -2.33 -13.62
N THR A 36 4.67 -2.75 -14.82
CA THR A 36 5.52 -1.94 -15.70
C THR A 36 4.74 -0.76 -16.28
N LEU A 37 3.55 -0.99 -16.84
CA LEU A 37 2.71 0.06 -17.42
C LEU A 37 2.13 1.01 -16.37
N SER A 38 1.96 0.55 -15.12
CA SER A 38 1.51 1.38 -14.01
C SER A 38 2.58 2.36 -13.53
N ASP A 39 3.82 2.27 -14.03
CA ASP A 39 4.94 3.15 -13.68
C ASP A 39 5.27 3.11 -12.17
N LEU A 40 5.08 1.95 -11.54
CA LEU A 40 5.13 1.80 -10.08
C LEU A 40 6.49 2.20 -9.50
N GLU A 41 7.59 1.83 -10.14
CA GLU A 41 8.95 2.17 -9.71
C GLU A 41 9.14 3.68 -9.61
N ASN A 42 8.72 4.43 -10.63
CA ASN A 42 8.84 5.88 -10.66
C ASN A 42 7.95 6.54 -9.60
N VAL A 43 6.75 5.99 -9.36
CA VAL A 43 5.87 6.48 -8.28
C VAL A 43 6.49 6.25 -6.90
N LEU A 44 7.06 5.07 -6.65
CA LEU A 44 7.73 4.77 -5.38
C LEU A 44 8.94 5.68 -5.15
N ASN A 45 9.76 5.89 -6.19
CA ASN A 45 10.90 6.80 -6.10
C ASN A 45 10.45 8.26 -5.87
N ALA A 46 9.41 8.73 -6.57
CA ALA A 46 8.86 10.07 -6.34
C ALA A 46 8.28 10.21 -4.93
N SER A 47 7.65 9.16 -4.40
CA SER A 47 7.13 9.15 -3.03
C SER A 47 8.28 9.25 -2.00
N LEU A 48 9.42 8.60 -2.25
CA LEU A 48 10.61 8.75 -1.39
C LEU A 48 11.20 10.16 -1.42
N GLU A 49 11.14 10.86 -2.55
CA GLU A 49 11.51 12.28 -2.65
C GLU A 49 10.58 13.15 -1.82
N GLU A 50 9.26 12.94 -1.93
CA GLU A 50 8.25 13.69 -1.18
C GLU A 50 8.34 13.42 0.34
N MET A 51 8.82 12.24 0.74
CA MET A 51 9.03 11.87 2.15
C MET A 51 10.30 12.46 2.78
N GLN A 52 11.11 13.22 2.04
CA GLN A 52 12.38 13.79 2.54
C GLN A 52 12.24 14.49 3.91
N PRO A 53 11.21 15.34 4.18
CA PRO A 53 11.08 15.98 5.50
C PRO A 53 10.88 14.98 6.65
N ALA A 54 10.15 13.88 6.41
CA ALA A 54 9.95 12.84 7.41
C ALA A 54 11.25 12.06 7.66
N LEU A 55 12.04 11.81 6.61
CA LEU A 55 13.36 11.18 6.73
C LEU A 55 14.35 12.08 7.48
N ASP A 56 14.32 13.40 7.24
CA ASP A 56 15.15 14.37 7.96
C ASP A 56 14.83 14.36 9.46
N LYS A 57 13.54 14.40 9.81
CA LYS A 57 13.07 14.31 11.20
C LYS A 57 13.46 12.97 11.84
N GLN A 58 13.35 11.87 11.11
CA GLN A 58 13.76 10.55 11.60
C GLN A 58 15.28 10.50 11.85
N ALA A 59 16.09 11.04 10.94
CA ALA A 59 17.53 11.12 11.08
C ALA A 59 17.96 11.96 12.28
N GLU A 60 17.31 13.11 12.51
CA GLU A 60 17.53 13.94 13.69
C GLU A 60 17.19 13.19 14.98
N ASN A 61 16.01 12.54 15.05
CA ASN A 61 15.63 11.75 16.22
C ASN A 61 16.61 10.60 16.51
N ILE A 62 17.10 9.91 15.48
CA ILE A 62 18.12 8.87 15.63
C ILE A 62 19.39 9.47 16.22
N LEU A 63 19.86 10.60 15.68
CA LEU A 63 21.09 11.24 16.13
C LEU A 63 20.97 11.74 17.58
N LEU A 64 19.86 12.39 17.93
CA LEU A 64 19.56 12.84 19.30
C LEU A 64 19.58 11.68 20.30
N ASN A 65 18.93 10.56 19.96
CA ASN A 65 18.90 9.37 20.79
C ASN A 65 20.29 8.75 20.97
N ILE A 66 21.08 8.65 19.91
CA ILE A 66 22.46 8.11 19.97
C ILE A 66 23.37 8.99 20.82
N LEU A 67 23.24 10.32 20.70
CA LEU A 67 24.06 11.28 21.43
C LEU A 67 23.55 11.53 22.87
N GLY A 68 22.35 11.06 23.21
CA GLY A 68 21.70 11.33 24.49
C GLY A 68 21.39 12.82 24.69
N LYS A 69 21.01 13.53 23.62
CA LYS A 69 20.74 14.97 23.61
C LYS A 69 19.27 15.26 23.33
N ASN A 70 18.80 16.40 23.83
CA ASN A 70 17.46 16.91 23.53
C ASN A 70 17.44 17.81 22.28
N GLU A 71 18.58 18.37 21.90
CA GLU A 71 18.72 19.25 20.74
C GLU A 71 20.10 19.12 20.10
N LEU A 72 20.17 19.40 18.80
CA LEU A 72 21.42 19.52 18.06
C LEU A 72 21.96 20.95 18.21
N THR A 73 23.27 21.08 18.43
CA THR A 73 23.89 22.34 18.86
C THR A 73 25.06 22.77 17.98
N THR A 74 25.53 21.89 17.10
CA THR A 74 26.72 22.13 16.27
C THR A 74 26.42 21.94 14.79
N THR A 75 27.15 22.65 13.94
CA THR A 75 27.08 22.45 12.48
C THR A 75 27.35 21.00 12.08
N GLN A 76 28.27 20.32 12.75
CA GLN A 76 28.62 18.93 12.44
C GLN A 76 27.45 17.98 12.70
N GLU A 77 26.67 18.21 13.77
CA GLU A 77 25.46 17.44 14.06
C GLU A 77 24.40 17.64 12.98
N HIS A 78 24.15 18.87 12.56
CA HIS A 78 23.21 19.14 11.47
C HIS A 78 23.66 18.55 10.13
N LEU A 79 24.97 18.56 9.82
CA LEU A 79 25.49 17.89 8.63
C LEU A 79 25.31 16.36 8.72
N ALA A 80 25.51 15.77 9.90
CA ALA A 80 25.27 14.35 10.11
C ALA A 80 23.80 13.97 9.92
N VAL A 81 22.84 14.84 10.27
CA VAL A 81 21.41 14.62 9.96
C VAL A 81 21.18 14.51 8.46
N LEU A 82 21.77 15.39 7.65
CA LEU A 82 21.62 15.34 6.19
C LEU A 82 22.19 14.03 5.61
N GLU A 83 23.36 13.61 6.08
CA GLU A 83 23.99 12.35 5.65
C GLU A 83 23.14 11.13 6.06
N LEU A 84 22.66 11.11 7.30
CA LEU A 84 21.79 10.04 7.81
C LEU A 84 20.46 9.98 7.05
N SER A 85 19.84 11.12 6.78
CA SER A 85 18.60 11.19 6.02
C SER A 85 18.77 10.65 4.61
N GLN A 86 19.86 11.03 3.94
CA GLN A 86 20.19 10.50 2.62
C GLN A 86 20.48 8.99 2.66
N LEU A 87 21.15 8.50 3.71
CA LEU A 87 21.37 7.07 3.92
C LEU A 87 20.04 6.31 4.10
N LEU A 88 19.11 6.85 4.89
CA LEU A 88 17.77 6.27 5.07
C LEU A 88 17.05 6.17 3.73
N LYS A 89 17.01 7.26 2.95
CA LYS A 89 16.39 7.30 1.62
C LYS A 89 16.98 6.27 0.66
N GLN A 90 18.32 6.23 0.55
CA GLN A 90 19.01 5.28 -0.31
C GLN A 90 18.77 3.83 0.13
N THR A 91 18.72 3.58 1.43
CA THR A 91 18.43 2.25 1.98
C THR A 91 17.02 1.82 1.61
N SER A 92 16.03 2.70 1.76
CA SER A 92 14.64 2.44 1.36
C SER A 92 14.51 2.15 -0.14
N SER A 93 15.14 2.96 -1.00
CA SER A 93 15.15 2.73 -2.45
C SER A 93 15.77 1.37 -2.80
N LYS A 94 16.90 1.01 -2.19
CA LYS A 94 17.55 -0.30 -2.38
C LYS A 94 16.65 -1.46 -1.95
N VAL A 95 15.83 -1.31 -0.91
CA VAL A 95 14.88 -2.35 -0.46
C VAL A 95 13.80 -2.58 -1.50
N PHE A 96 13.25 -1.53 -2.12
CA PHE A 96 12.25 -1.66 -3.18
C PHE A 96 12.79 -2.33 -4.44
N ALA A 97 14.05 -2.08 -4.79
CA ALA A 97 14.69 -2.67 -5.95
C ALA A 97 15.10 -4.15 -5.75
N ARG A 98 14.92 -4.74 -4.56
CA ARG A 98 15.31 -6.14 -4.31
C ARG A 98 14.40 -7.10 -5.10
N PRO A 99 14.96 -8.17 -5.70
CA PRO A 99 14.16 -9.16 -6.41
C PRO A 99 13.03 -9.78 -5.58
N GLU A 100 13.28 -10.07 -4.29
CA GLU A 100 12.27 -10.61 -3.37
C GLU A 100 11.12 -9.61 -3.16
N THR A 101 11.41 -8.32 -3.00
CA THR A 101 10.40 -7.28 -2.86
C THR A 101 9.54 -7.20 -4.12
N LEU A 102 10.15 -7.19 -5.31
CA LEU A 102 9.43 -7.18 -6.58
C LEU A 102 8.56 -8.42 -6.77
N GLN A 103 9.06 -9.61 -6.40
CA GLN A 103 8.28 -10.84 -6.44
C GLN A 103 7.09 -10.81 -5.49
N ASN A 104 7.25 -10.24 -4.29
CA ASN A 104 6.14 -10.08 -3.35
C ASN A 104 5.10 -9.10 -3.88
N ILE A 105 5.51 -8.01 -4.55
CA ILE A 105 4.59 -7.10 -5.24
C ILE A 105 3.84 -7.84 -6.35
N GLU A 106 4.54 -8.58 -7.22
CA GLU A 106 3.92 -9.40 -8.26
C GLU A 106 2.88 -10.37 -7.66
N LYS A 107 3.21 -11.00 -6.54
CA LYS A 107 2.31 -11.91 -5.83
C LYS A 107 1.05 -11.20 -5.33
N ILE A 108 1.18 -10.01 -4.73
CA ILE A 108 0.03 -9.21 -4.27
C ILE A 108 -0.94 -8.94 -5.44
N TYR A 109 -0.44 -8.52 -6.59
CA TYR A 109 -1.28 -8.31 -7.77
C TYR A 109 -1.95 -9.60 -8.25
N ALA A 110 -1.20 -10.72 -8.28
CA ALA A 110 -1.70 -12.01 -8.73
C ALA A 110 -2.77 -12.62 -7.81
N GLU A 111 -2.69 -12.35 -6.50
CA GLU A 111 -3.64 -12.82 -5.49
C GLU A 111 -4.87 -11.91 -5.37
N THR A 112 -4.74 -10.63 -5.75
CA THR A 112 -5.82 -9.63 -5.61
C THR A 112 -6.68 -9.54 -6.86
N LEU A 113 -6.09 -9.66 -8.05
CA LEU A 113 -6.78 -9.46 -9.32
C LEU A 113 -6.88 -10.76 -10.10
N THR A 114 -7.98 -10.91 -10.84
CA THR A 114 -8.13 -11.98 -11.82
C THR A 114 -7.41 -11.61 -13.13
N GLU A 115 -7.18 -12.59 -14.00
CA GLU A 115 -6.57 -12.31 -15.32
C GLU A 115 -7.42 -11.32 -16.14
N GLU A 116 -8.75 -11.45 -16.09
CA GLU A 116 -9.66 -10.58 -16.84
C GLU A 116 -9.61 -9.13 -16.32
N GLU A 117 -9.49 -8.92 -15.01
CA GLU A 117 -9.33 -7.60 -14.40
C GLU A 117 -7.98 -6.99 -14.77
N ILE A 118 -6.90 -7.79 -14.77
CA ILE A 118 -5.59 -7.33 -15.22
C ILE A 118 -5.63 -6.92 -16.69
N GLN A 119 -6.27 -7.70 -17.56
CA GLN A 119 -6.37 -7.35 -18.98
C GLN A 119 -7.21 -6.08 -19.20
N ALA A 120 -8.29 -5.91 -18.44
CA ALA A 120 -9.07 -4.68 -18.47
C ALA A 120 -8.23 -3.48 -18.02
N TYR A 121 -7.43 -3.65 -16.96
CA TYR A 121 -6.57 -2.59 -16.46
C TYR A 121 -5.44 -2.26 -17.43
N LEU A 122 -4.79 -3.27 -18.03
CA LEU A 122 -3.80 -3.07 -19.10
C LEU A 122 -4.39 -2.30 -20.28
N LYS A 123 -5.62 -2.63 -20.70
CA LYS A 123 -6.31 -1.89 -21.76
C LYS A 123 -6.50 -0.42 -21.40
N PHE A 124 -6.87 -0.12 -20.15
CA PHE A 124 -6.97 1.24 -19.65
C PHE A 124 -5.62 1.96 -19.64
N LEU A 125 -4.56 1.34 -19.08
CA LEU A 125 -3.23 1.95 -18.99
C LEU A 125 -2.56 2.19 -20.35
N ARG A 126 -2.98 1.48 -21.40
CA ARG A 126 -2.51 1.71 -22.77
C ARG A 126 -3.05 3.02 -23.38
N THR A 127 -4.05 3.67 -22.78
CA THR A 127 -4.48 5.02 -23.20
C THR A 127 -3.67 6.10 -22.48
N PRO A 128 -3.42 7.26 -23.12
CA PRO A 128 -2.75 8.39 -22.47
C PRO A 128 -3.48 8.85 -21.19
N GLU A 129 -4.80 8.90 -21.23
CA GLU A 129 -5.64 9.29 -20.10
C GLU A 129 -5.54 8.26 -18.97
N GLY A 130 -5.58 6.97 -19.29
CA GLY A 130 -5.53 5.92 -18.30
C GLY A 130 -4.18 5.87 -17.58
N LYS A 131 -3.08 6.06 -18.33
CA LYS A 131 -1.75 6.21 -17.73
C LYS A 131 -1.66 7.45 -16.82
N SER A 132 -2.21 8.58 -17.26
CA SER A 132 -2.21 9.82 -16.47
C SER A 132 -3.04 9.69 -15.18
N ILE A 133 -4.25 9.12 -15.28
CA ILE A 133 -5.15 8.89 -14.15
C ILE A 133 -4.50 7.92 -13.16
N ASN A 134 -3.92 6.81 -13.62
CA ASN A 134 -3.23 5.87 -12.74
C ASN A 134 -2.10 6.55 -11.95
N LYS A 135 -1.22 7.31 -12.62
CA LYS A 135 -0.12 8.03 -11.95
C LYS A 135 -0.65 9.01 -10.90
N LYS A 136 -1.71 9.76 -11.23
CA LYS A 136 -2.34 10.71 -10.30
C LYS A 136 -3.02 10.01 -9.13
N ASN A 137 -3.72 8.91 -9.36
CA ASN A 137 -4.38 8.15 -8.30
C ASN A 137 -3.38 7.55 -7.31
N LEU A 138 -2.25 7.04 -7.82
CA LEU A 138 -1.16 6.58 -6.96
C LEU A 138 -0.61 7.74 -6.12
N LYS A 139 -0.36 8.91 -6.73
CA LYS A 139 0.06 10.11 -5.99
C LYS A 139 -0.96 10.56 -4.95
N ILE A 140 -2.24 10.64 -5.31
CA ILE A 140 -3.32 10.99 -4.39
C ILE A 140 -3.32 10.05 -3.18
N SER A 141 -3.14 8.76 -3.41
CA SER A 141 -3.08 7.77 -2.32
C SER A 141 -1.88 8.03 -1.39
N THR A 142 -0.71 8.32 -1.95
CA THR A 142 0.48 8.73 -1.19
C THR A 142 0.23 10.01 -0.39
N ASP A 143 -0.28 11.07 -1.03
CA ASP A 143 -0.51 12.38 -0.42
C ASP A 143 -1.51 12.27 0.75
N VAL A 144 -2.59 11.48 0.57
CA VAL A 144 -3.57 11.21 1.63
C VAL A 144 -2.92 10.46 2.79
N PHE A 145 -2.11 9.43 2.52
CA PHE A 145 -1.41 8.69 3.58
C PHE A 145 -0.43 9.58 4.35
N GLN A 146 0.33 10.43 3.65
CA GLN A 146 1.23 11.38 4.28
C GLN A 146 0.48 12.40 5.15
N TYR A 147 -0.63 12.96 4.65
CA TYR A 147 -1.47 13.86 5.42
C TYR A 147 -1.98 13.18 6.71
N MET A 148 -2.46 11.94 6.62
CA MET A 148 -2.93 11.19 7.80
C MET A 148 -1.82 10.95 8.82
N ASN A 149 -0.59 10.66 8.37
CA ASN A 149 0.56 10.52 9.28
C ASN A 149 0.91 11.85 9.95
N SER A 150 0.98 12.95 9.19
CA SER A 150 1.22 14.28 9.75
C SER A 150 0.13 14.70 10.74
N LEU A 151 -1.13 14.42 10.42
CA LEU A 151 -2.26 14.67 11.32
C LEU A 151 -2.12 13.85 12.61
N SER A 152 -1.78 12.55 12.51
CA SER A 152 -1.54 11.71 13.69
C SER A 152 -0.42 12.26 14.57
N GLU A 153 0.68 12.74 13.99
CA GLU A 153 1.76 13.38 14.76
C GLU A 153 1.30 14.68 15.42
N GLN A 154 0.52 15.50 14.72
CA GLN A 154 -0.03 16.74 15.29
C GLN A 154 -0.97 16.45 16.46
N THR A 155 -1.86 15.46 16.32
CA THR A 155 -2.77 15.05 17.40
C THR A 155 -2.01 14.54 18.64
N LEU A 156 -0.92 13.80 18.46
CA LEU A 156 -0.09 13.34 19.61
C LEU A 156 0.63 14.49 20.33
N ASN A 157 0.93 15.58 19.60
CA ASN A 157 1.59 16.76 20.14
C ASN A 157 0.60 17.83 20.64
N ASP A 158 -0.70 17.68 20.37
CA ASP A 158 -1.76 18.54 20.91
C ASP A 158 -1.91 18.28 22.42
N PRO A 159 -1.78 19.29 23.30
CA PRO A 159 -1.78 19.07 24.75
C PRO A 159 -3.06 18.46 25.31
N GLU A 160 -4.22 18.80 24.74
CA GLU A 160 -5.52 18.31 25.21
C GLU A 160 -5.72 16.86 24.79
N GLN A 161 -5.49 16.57 23.51
CA GLN A 161 -5.59 15.21 22.95
C GLN A 161 -4.54 14.27 23.55
N SER A 162 -3.32 14.78 23.78
CA SER A 162 -2.23 14.02 24.41
C SER A 162 -2.55 13.65 25.86
N ALA A 163 -3.21 14.55 26.61
CA ALA A 163 -3.62 14.26 27.99
C ALA A 163 -4.69 13.16 28.04
N GLU A 164 -5.72 13.26 27.19
CA GLU A 164 -6.76 12.23 27.10
C GLU A 164 -6.16 10.88 26.67
N LEU A 165 -5.31 10.88 25.63
CA LEU A 165 -4.65 9.66 25.16
C LEU A 165 -3.77 9.04 26.24
N LYS A 166 -3.04 9.86 27.01
CA LYS A 166 -2.22 9.38 28.12
C LYS A 166 -3.07 8.72 29.20
N GLU A 167 -4.22 9.27 29.54
CA GLU A 167 -5.14 8.67 30.51
C GLU A 167 -5.68 7.30 30.02
N GLN A 168 -6.06 7.23 28.74
CA GLN A 168 -6.49 5.97 28.12
C GLN A 168 -5.36 4.94 28.10
N PHE A 169 -4.14 5.37 27.73
CA PHE A 169 -2.96 4.52 27.73
C PHE A 169 -2.65 3.97 29.12
N LEU A 170 -2.67 4.83 30.15
CA LEU A 170 -2.49 4.43 31.54
C LEU A 170 -3.55 3.43 31.99
N THR A 171 -4.80 3.61 31.59
CA THR A 171 -5.89 2.67 31.88
C THR A 171 -5.61 1.28 31.29
N ILE A 172 -5.09 1.20 30.07
CA ILE A 172 -4.73 -0.06 29.40
C ILE A 172 -3.55 -0.75 30.07
N ILE A 173 -2.50 -0.01 30.44
CA ILE A 173 -1.27 -0.62 30.99
C ILE A 173 -1.36 -0.90 32.49
N LYS A 174 -2.24 -0.21 33.23
CA LYS A 174 -2.37 -0.34 34.70
C LYS A 174 -2.48 -1.78 35.20
N PRO A 175 -3.25 -2.69 34.57
CA PRO A 175 -3.29 -4.10 35.00
C PRO A 175 -1.96 -4.84 34.80
N LEU A 176 -1.14 -4.45 33.83
CA LEU A 176 0.15 -5.11 33.53
C LEU A 176 1.24 -4.77 34.56
N ILE A 177 1.14 -3.59 35.16
CA ILE A 177 2.07 -3.09 36.19
C ILE A 177 1.64 -3.48 37.62
N GLN A 178 0.41 -3.93 37.83
CA GLN A 178 -0.14 -4.31 39.13
C GLN A 178 -0.03 -5.81 39.46
N ILE A 179 0.68 -6.60 38.65
CA ILE A 179 0.88 -8.06 38.87
C ILE A 179 2.11 -8.36 39.76
N ASN A 180 2.69 -7.36 40.44
CA ASN A 180 3.71 -7.57 41.49
C ASN A 180 3.15 -7.31 42.88
#